data_AF-A0A8T4X860-F1
#
_entry.id   AF-A0A8T4X860-F1
#
_cell.length_a   1.000
_cell.length_b   1.000
_cell.length_c   1.000
_cell.angle_alpha   90.00
_cell.angle_beta   90.00
_cell.angle_gamma   90.00
#
_symmetry.space_group_name_H-M   'P 1'
#
loop_
_entity.id
_entity.type
_entity.pdbx_description
1 polymer ?
#
loop_
_entity_poly.entity_id
_entity_poly.type
_entity_poly.pdbx_seq_one_letter_code
_entity_poly.pdbx_strand_id
1 'polypeptide(L)'
;MKTEIKTAIIFGMIIIGIVGAISLLLSSINSDVQTTESLLESNAVNNIDKSKFKKAPQIVGIANYFNTTPEELANEIKGKVVLYDIWTYSCINCVRTLPYIVAWNEKYSDEGLLIIGIHSPEFEFEKIPENVEAAIIKHGIEYPVVMDNDMATWKAFENRYWPRKYIADDEGYIRYDHIGEGDYKETEKVIQVLLKERSTRLGLQLEYPEKLVDIKEFEHSNFRTPELYFGYNFAQGRNQLGSNEGFNPGKTVTYSEPNNIELHKFYPVGEWKNLEDSMELVSNSGSIKLHYNAKEVNIVTANMAELEILLDGLPISKDYAGTDVNEGKITVSGAGLYNIVNSNESSSHILEIRISEPGFQMYTFTFG
;
A
#
# COMPACT_ATOMS: atom_id res chain seq x y z
N MET A 1 54.74 -38.70 -48.22
CA MET A 1 54.66 -37.22 -48.11
C MET A 1 53.97 -36.49 -49.30
N LYS A 2 53.13 -37.13 -50.15
CA LYS A 2 52.37 -36.40 -51.20
C LYS A 2 50.88 -36.80 -51.37
N THR A 3 50.41 -37.85 -50.71
CA THR A 3 49.01 -38.31 -50.78
C THR A 3 48.16 -37.81 -49.61
N GLU A 4 48.74 -37.63 -48.42
CA GLU A 4 48.01 -37.23 -47.20
C GLU A 4 47.63 -35.74 -47.19
N ILE A 5 48.39 -34.87 -47.86
CA ILE A 5 48.12 -33.41 -47.91
C ILE A 5 46.96 -33.08 -48.87
N LYS A 6 46.74 -33.87 -49.93
CA LYS A 6 45.61 -33.67 -50.86
C LYS A 6 44.27 -34.09 -50.26
N THR A 7 44.25 -35.15 -49.44
CA THR A 7 43.03 -35.63 -48.77
C THR A 7 42.60 -34.68 -47.64
N ALA A 8 43.55 -34.06 -46.93
CA ALA A 8 43.25 -33.10 -45.87
C ALA A 8 42.65 -31.78 -46.39
N ILE A 9 43.08 -31.30 -47.56
CA ILE A 9 42.55 -30.05 -48.16
C ILE A 9 41.15 -30.26 -48.76
N ILE A 10 40.86 -31.44 -49.32
CA ILE A 10 39.53 -31.77 -49.85
C ILE A 10 38.51 -31.97 -48.72
N PHE A 11 38.89 -32.61 -47.61
CA PHE A 11 38.01 -32.75 -46.44
C PHE A 11 37.78 -31.41 -45.71
N GLY A 12 38.78 -30.54 -45.65
CA GLY A 12 38.65 -29.20 -45.05
C GLY A 12 37.65 -28.29 -45.79
N MET A 13 37.60 -28.32 -47.12
CA MET A 13 36.65 -27.52 -47.91
C MET A 13 35.22 -28.06 -47.87
N ILE A 14 35.03 -29.37 -47.74
CA ILE A 14 33.69 -30.00 -47.61
C ILE A 14 33.08 -29.68 -46.24
N ILE A 15 33.88 -29.65 -45.16
CA ILE A 15 33.40 -29.32 -43.82
C ILE A 15 33.02 -27.82 -43.72
N ILE A 16 33.79 -26.92 -44.32
CA ILE A 16 33.45 -25.47 -44.33
C ILE A 16 32.20 -25.19 -45.18
N GLY A 17 32.00 -25.89 -46.29
CA GLY A 17 30.79 -25.79 -47.11
C GLY A 17 29.53 -26.32 -46.40
N ILE A 18 29.64 -27.40 -45.64
CA ILE A 18 28.51 -28.00 -44.89
C ILE A 18 28.17 -27.15 -43.64
N VAL A 19 29.16 -26.60 -42.93
CA VAL A 19 28.93 -25.71 -41.79
C VAL A 19 28.35 -24.37 -42.25
N GLY A 20 28.80 -23.83 -43.39
CA GLY A 20 28.22 -22.61 -43.98
C GLY A 20 26.77 -22.80 -44.46
N ALA A 21 26.45 -23.94 -45.08
CA ALA A 21 25.08 -24.26 -45.51
C ALA A 21 24.14 -24.58 -44.33
N ILE A 22 24.64 -25.20 -43.26
CA ILE A 22 23.89 -25.43 -42.02
C ILE A 22 23.70 -24.13 -41.25
N SER A 23 24.67 -23.22 -41.21
CA SER A 23 24.49 -21.87 -40.62
C SER A 23 23.52 -21.00 -41.43
N LEU A 24 23.47 -21.12 -42.77
CA LEU A 24 22.50 -20.41 -43.61
C LEU A 24 21.08 -21.00 -43.52
N LEU A 25 20.95 -22.33 -43.39
CA LEU A 25 19.67 -22.97 -43.07
C LEU A 25 19.22 -22.65 -41.63
N LEU A 26 20.13 -22.66 -40.65
CA LEU A 26 19.82 -22.30 -39.26
C LEU A 26 19.50 -20.81 -39.14
N SER A 27 20.12 -19.91 -39.91
CA SER A 27 19.76 -18.49 -39.89
C SER A 27 18.40 -18.22 -40.53
N SER A 28 18.00 -18.97 -41.57
CA SER A 28 16.66 -18.82 -42.17
C SER A 28 15.57 -19.42 -41.29
N ILE A 29 15.87 -20.49 -40.55
CA ILE A 29 14.98 -21.04 -39.53
C ILE A 29 14.89 -20.08 -38.33
N ASN A 30 15.98 -19.40 -37.95
CA ASN A 30 15.97 -18.47 -36.82
C ASN A 30 15.13 -17.21 -37.11
N SER A 31 15.14 -16.72 -38.35
CA SER A 31 14.25 -15.63 -38.75
C SER A 31 12.79 -16.04 -38.76
N ASP A 32 12.44 -17.23 -39.27
CA ASP A 32 11.04 -17.70 -39.26
C ASP A 32 10.55 -18.05 -37.86
N VAL A 33 11.41 -18.56 -36.97
CA VAL A 33 11.08 -18.89 -35.57
C VAL A 33 10.87 -17.62 -34.72
N GLN A 34 11.71 -16.60 -34.86
CA GLN A 34 11.48 -15.31 -34.20
C GLN A 34 10.21 -14.62 -34.71
N THR A 35 9.93 -14.71 -36.02
CA THR A 35 8.72 -14.13 -36.61
C THR A 35 7.47 -14.92 -36.21
N THR A 36 7.54 -16.25 -36.08
CA THR A 36 6.41 -17.06 -35.60
C THR A 36 6.21 -16.96 -34.09
N GLU A 37 7.23 -16.86 -33.26
CA GLU A 37 7.08 -16.56 -31.83
C GLU A 37 6.53 -15.16 -31.60
N SER A 38 6.99 -14.14 -32.34
CA SER A 38 6.41 -12.79 -32.24
C SER A 38 4.98 -12.74 -32.77
N LEU A 39 4.66 -13.49 -33.84
CA LEU A 39 3.30 -13.60 -34.38
C LEU A 39 2.38 -14.44 -33.47
N LEU A 40 2.89 -15.44 -32.76
CA LEU A 40 2.12 -16.24 -31.81
C LEU A 40 1.91 -15.48 -30.49
N GLU A 41 2.91 -14.74 -30.00
CA GLU A 41 2.74 -13.83 -28.85
C GLU A 41 1.79 -12.68 -29.18
N SER A 42 1.94 -12.02 -30.33
CA SER A 42 1.02 -10.94 -30.75
C SER A 42 -0.40 -11.44 -31.05
N ASN A 43 -0.57 -12.66 -31.59
CA ASN A 43 -1.89 -13.26 -31.75
C ASN A 43 -2.50 -13.72 -30.41
N ALA A 44 -1.68 -14.15 -29.43
CA ALA A 44 -2.16 -14.51 -28.10
C ALA A 44 -2.59 -13.29 -27.28
N VAL A 45 -1.84 -12.18 -27.38
CA VAL A 45 -2.16 -10.88 -26.78
C VAL A 45 -3.48 -10.31 -27.32
N ASN A 46 -3.74 -10.47 -28.62
CA ASN A 46 -4.95 -9.95 -29.26
C ASN A 46 -6.23 -10.80 -29.03
N ASN A 47 -6.13 -11.99 -28.44
CA ASN A 47 -7.24 -12.95 -28.33
C ASN A 47 -7.47 -13.47 -26.90
N ILE A 48 -7.18 -12.66 -25.89
CA ILE A 48 -7.55 -12.98 -24.52
C ILE A 48 -9.08 -12.96 -24.42
N ASP A 49 -9.68 -14.08 -24.01
CA ASP A 49 -11.12 -14.18 -23.77
C ASP A 49 -11.52 -13.28 -22.59
N LYS A 50 -12.00 -12.07 -22.90
CA LYS A 50 -12.40 -11.08 -21.89
C LYS A 50 -13.76 -11.32 -21.27
N SER A 51 -14.51 -12.33 -21.71
CA SER A 51 -15.84 -12.64 -21.17
C SER A 51 -15.84 -12.99 -19.67
N LYS A 52 -14.67 -13.34 -19.13
CA LYS A 52 -14.46 -13.69 -17.73
C LYS A 52 -14.06 -12.52 -16.83
N PHE A 53 -13.70 -11.37 -17.41
CA PHE A 53 -13.27 -10.20 -16.64
C PHE A 53 -14.42 -9.22 -16.45
N LYS A 54 -14.54 -8.68 -15.23
CA LYS A 54 -15.43 -7.54 -14.96
C LYS A 54 -14.81 -6.27 -15.51
N LYS A 55 -15.62 -5.34 -16.02
CA LYS A 55 -15.14 -3.97 -16.26
C LYS A 55 -14.95 -3.24 -14.92
N ALA A 56 -13.95 -2.36 -14.87
CA ALA A 56 -13.83 -1.42 -13.78
C ALA A 56 -15.12 -0.59 -13.67
N PRO A 57 -15.70 -0.46 -12.48
CA PRO A 57 -16.87 0.37 -12.29
C PRO A 57 -16.53 1.85 -12.52
N GLN A 58 -17.57 2.67 -12.71
CA GLN A 58 -17.38 4.11 -12.74
C GLN A 58 -16.97 4.62 -11.36
N ILE A 59 -16.06 5.59 -11.35
CA ILE A 59 -15.77 6.39 -10.17
C ILE A 59 -16.95 7.35 -9.96
N VAL A 60 -17.58 7.29 -8.79
CA VAL A 60 -18.85 7.97 -8.49
C VAL A 60 -18.84 8.53 -7.07
N GLY A 61 -19.63 9.58 -6.82
CA GLY A 61 -19.78 10.16 -5.48
C GLY A 61 -18.53 10.85 -4.96
N ILE A 62 -17.70 11.41 -5.85
CA ILE A 62 -16.45 12.06 -5.47
C ILE A 62 -16.72 13.44 -4.88
N ALA A 63 -16.23 13.65 -3.66
CA ALA A 63 -16.37 14.90 -2.92
C ALA A 63 -15.35 15.96 -3.34
N ASN A 64 -14.14 15.54 -3.70
CA ASN A 64 -13.07 16.43 -4.14
C ASN A 64 -12.06 15.70 -5.06
N TYR A 65 -11.37 16.48 -5.90
CA TYR A 65 -10.35 16.00 -6.82
C TYR A 65 -9.03 16.73 -6.53
N PHE A 66 -7.91 15.99 -6.56
CA PHE A 66 -6.56 16.54 -6.48
C PHE A 66 -5.75 16.06 -7.69
N ASN A 67 -4.82 16.91 -8.14
CA ASN A 67 -3.98 16.68 -9.32
C ASN A 67 -4.76 16.38 -10.62
N THR A 68 -6.06 16.68 -10.65
CA THR A 68 -6.94 16.47 -11.81
C THR A 68 -8.26 17.23 -11.63
N THR A 69 -9.05 17.29 -12.69
CA THR A 69 -10.47 17.68 -12.68
C THR A 69 -11.35 16.49 -13.11
N PRO A 70 -12.68 16.53 -12.86
CA PRO A 70 -13.58 15.48 -13.35
C PRO A 70 -13.47 15.24 -14.85
N GLU A 71 -13.39 16.31 -15.65
CA GLU A 71 -13.28 16.23 -17.11
C GLU A 71 -11.93 15.66 -17.58
N GLU A 72 -10.83 16.07 -16.95
CA GLU A 72 -9.49 15.55 -17.25
C GLU A 72 -9.43 14.06 -16.95
N LEU A 73 -9.81 13.64 -15.74
CA LEU A 73 -9.79 12.23 -15.34
C LEU A 73 -10.63 11.34 -16.26
N ALA A 74 -11.85 11.78 -16.61
CA ALA A 74 -12.74 11.03 -17.50
C ALA A 74 -12.17 10.87 -18.93
N ASN A 75 -11.32 11.79 -19.36
CA ASN A 75 -10.64 11.71 -20.66
C ASN A 75 -9.36 10.88 -20.58
N GLU A 76 -8.57 11.03 -19.52
CA GLU A 76 -7.31 10.30 -19.33
C GLU A 76 -7.50 8.79 -19.20
N ILE A 77 -8.59 8.32 -18.57
CA ILE A 77 -8.88 6.89 -18.42
C ILE A 77 -8.97 6.16 -19.77
N LYS A 78 -9.41 6.84 -20.84
CA LYS A 78 -9.71 6.19 -22.13
C LYS A 78 -8.43 5.65 -22.77
N GLY A 79 -8.36 4.34 -22.95
CA GLY A 79 -7.24 3.71 -23.66
C GLY A 79 -5.93 3.68 -22.87
N LYS A 80 -5.96 3.86 -21.55
CA LYS A 80 -4.82 3.71 -20.63
C LYS A 80 -4.96 2.44 -19.80
N VAL A 81 -3.85 1.84 -19.41
CA VAL A 81 -3.85 0.84 -18.33
C VAL A 81 -4.07 1.61 -17.04
N VAL A 82 -5.06 1.24 -16.23
CA VAL A 82 -5.44 2.01 -15.05
C VAL A 82 -5.22 1.20 -13.78
N LEU A 83 -4.40 1.71 -12.86
CA LEU A 83 -4.27 1.20 -11.50
C LEU A 83 -5.13 2.04 -10.57
N TYR A 84 -6.13 1.41 -9.96
CA TYR A 84 -6.95 2.00 -8.90
C TYR A 84 -6.39 1.59 -7.55
N ASP A 85 -5.84 2.56 -6.82
CA ASP A 85 -5.30 2.35 -5.46
C ASP A 85 -6.32 2.86 -4.44
N ILE A 86 -6.99 1.95 -3.73
CA ILE A 86 -7.92 2.32 -2.66
C ILE A 86 -7.12 2.46 -1.37
N TRP A 87 -7.06 3.67 -0.83
CA TRP A 87 -6.19 4.03 0.28
C TRP A 87 -6.86 5.02 1.25
N THR A 88 -6.28 5.15 2.44
CA THR A 88 -6.55 6.27 3.37
C THR A 88 -5.24 6.66 4.05
N TYR A 89 -5.08 7.94 4.39
CA TYR A 89 -3.76 8.47 4.76
C TYR A 89 -3.30 8.09 6.18
N SER A 90 -4.21 7.75 7.09
CA SER A 90 -3.82 7.30 8.45
C SER A 90 -3.57 5.79 8.55
N CYS A 91 -3.80 5.04 7.47
CA CYS A 91 -3.54 3.60 7.43
C CYS A 91 -2.06 3.30 7.16
N ILE A 92 -1.38 2.68 8.13
CA ILE A 92 0.05 2.36 8.00
C ILE A 92 0.35 1.44 6.80
N ASN A 93 -0.53 0.48 6.52
CA ASN A 93 -0.37 -0.44 5.39
C ASN A 93 -0.44 0.31 4.04
N CYS A 94 -1.32 1.32 3.95
CA CYS A 94 -1.37 2.24 2.81
C CYS A 94 -0.07 3.04 2.72
N VAL A 95 0.35 3.68 3.82
CA VAL A 95 1.57 4.50 3.87
C VAL A 95 2.81 3.70 3.42
N ARG A 96 2.95 2.43 3.81
CA ARG A 96 4.04 1.55 3.35
C ARG A 96 3.94 1.14 1.88
N THR A 97 2.75 1.19 1.29
CA THR A 97 2.49 0.89 -0.12
C THR A 97 2.77 2.08 -1.04
N LEU A 98 2.52 3.32 -0.58
CA LEU A 98 2.66 4.54 -1.37
C LEU A 98 4.01 4.70 -2.10
N PRO A 99 5.18 4.40 -1.50
CA PRO A 99 6.46 4.51 -2.21
C PRO A 99 6.53 3.69 -3.51
N TYR A 100 5.88 2.53 -3.57
CA TYR A 100 5.81 1.72 -4.78
C TYR A 100 4.88 2.34 -5.82
N ILE A 101 3.72 2.85 -5.38
CA ILE A 101 2.75 3.49 -6.26
C ILE A 101 3.35 4.75 -6.91
N VAL A 102 4.04 5.59 -6.12
CA VAL A 102 4.76 6.77 -6.61
C VAL A 102 5.85 6.37 -7.60
N ALA A 103 6.69 5.37 -7.27
CA ALA A 103 7.73 4.90 -8.17
C ALA A 103 7.17 4.32 -9.49
N TRP A 104 6.02 3.64 -9.45
CA TRP A 104 5.35 3.16 -10.66
C TRP A 104 4.75 4.30 -11.48
N ASN A 105 4.23 5.34 -10.84
CA ASN A 105 3.77 6.54 -11.52
C ASN A 105 4.91 7.18 -12.31
N GLU A 106 6.03 7.50 -11.63
CA GLU A 106 7.21 8.10 -12.25
C GLU A 106 7.76 7.27 -13.41
N LYS A 107 7.69 5.94 -13.29
CA LYS A 107 8.29 5.03 -14.26
C LYS A 107 7.42 4.74 -15.48
N TYR A 108 6.10 4.76 -15.34
CA TYR A 108 5.18 4.20 -16.35
C TYR A 108 4.09 5.17 -16.84
N SER A 109 3.96 6.37 -16.27
CA SER A 109 2.93 7.34 -16.68
C SER A 109 2.98 7.65 -18.19
N ASP A 110 4.19 7.90 -18.70
CA ASP A 110 4.45 8.25 -20.10
C ASP A 110 4.20 7.06 -21.05
N GLU A 111 4.40 5.84 -20.55
CA GLU A 111 4.20 4.58 -21.31
C GLU A 111 2.72 4.18 -21.43
N GLY A 112 1.83 4.85 -20.69
CA GLY A 112 0.39 4.63 -20.75
C GLY A 112 -0.24 4.05 -19.50
N LEU A 113 0.47 4.04 -18.36
CA LEU A 113 -0.14 3.80 -17.06
C LEU A 113 -0.84 5.08 -16.58
N LEU A 114 -2.02 4.92 -15.99
CA LEU A 114 -2.70 5.94 -15.20
C LEU A 114 -2.93 5.35 -13.81
N ILE A 115 -2.42 6.01 -12.77
CA ILE A 115 -2.74 5.67 -11.39
C ILE A 115 -3.83 6.62 -10.91
N ILE A 116 -4.83 6.08 -10.22
CA ILE A 116 -5.88 6.86 -9.56
C ILE A 116 -5.91 6.45 -8.09
N GLY A 117 -5.51 7.37 -7.21
CA GLY A 117 -5.67 7.20 -5.77
C GLY A 117 -7.12 7.44 -5.37
N ILE A 118 -7.85 6.40 -5.01
CA ILE A 118 -9.19 6.51 -4.46
C ILE A 118 -9.05 6.61 -2.94
N HIS A 119 -9.06 7.85 -2.43
CA HIS A 119 -9.01 8.12 -1.01
C HIS A 119 -10.39 7.85 -0.39
N SER A 120 -10.54 6.68 0.26
CA SER A 120 -11.77 6.25 0.93
C SER A 120 -11.53 6.30 2.45
N PRO A 121 -12.18 7.20 3.20
CA PRO A 121 -11.86 7.44 4.60
C PRO A 121 -12.30 6.30 5.52
N GLU A 122 -11.45 5.96 6.50
CA GLU A 122 -11.75 5.13 7.66
C GLU A 122 -12.37 5.97 8.80
N PHE A 123 -11.92 7.23 8.94
CA PHE A 123 -12.36 8.15 9.99
C PHE A 123 -12.89 9.50 9.47
N GLU A 124 -13.74 10.18 10.24
CA GLU A 124 -14.35 11.46 9.83
C GLU A 124 -13.32 12.57 9.52
N PHE A 125 -12.20 12.62 10.25
CA PHE A 125 -11.17 13.63 9.98
C PHE A 125 -10.48 13.42 8.63
N GLU A 126 -10.58 12.23 8.04
CA GLU A 126 -10.02 11.92 6.72
C GLU A 126 -10.91 12.40 5.57
N LYS A 127 -12.13 12.87 5.86
CA LYS A 127 -13.02 13.52 4.89
C LYS A 127 -12.66 14.98 4.60
N ILE A 128 -11.73 15.56 5.38
CA ILE A 128 -11.32 16.95 5.30
C ILE A 128 -10.28 17.10 4.17
N PRO A 129 -10.57 17.85 3.08
CA PRO A 129 -9.68 17.96 1.93
C PRO A 129 -8.27 18.43 2.28
N GLU A 130 -8.14 19.39 3.20
CA GLU A 130 -6.84 19.95 3.59
C GLU A 130 -5.92 18.90 4.25
N ASN A 131 -6.51 17.94 4.98
CA ASN A 131 -5.74 16.85 5.58
C ASN A 131 -5.24 15.87 4.52
N VAL A 132 -6.09 15.55 3.53
CA VAL A 132 -5.73 14.68 2.41
C VAL A 132 -4.67 15.34 1.53
N GLU A 133 -4.80 16.64 1.24
CA GLU A 133 -3.81 17.41 0.48
C GLU A 133 -2.45 17.42 1.18
N ALA A 134 -2.42 17.63 2.50
CA ALA A 134 -1.19 17.56 3.28
C ALA A 134 -0.52 16.17 3.18
N ALA A 135 -1.31 15.09 3.18
CA ALA A 135 -0.79 13.73 2.99
C ALA A 135 -0.27 13.49 1.56
N ILE A 136 -0.99 13.97 0.54
CA ILE A 136 -0.57 13.92 -0.87
C ILE A 136 0.81 14.57 -1.03
N ILE A 137 1.00 15.76 -0.47
CA ILE A 137 2.28 16.49 -0.50
C ILE A 137 3.35 15.72 0.29
N LYS A 138 3.03 15.28 1.52
CA LYS A 138 3.97 14.54 2.39
C LYS A 138 4.52 13.28 1.72
N HIS A 139 3.69 12.59 0.94
CA HIS A 139 4.03 11.31 0.32
C HIS A 139 4.45 11.43 -1.16
N GLY A 140 4.58 12.65 -1.71
CA GLY A 140 5.02 12.86 -3.09
C GLY A 140 4.04 12.31 -4.13
N ILE A 141 2.74 12.37 -3.85
CA ILE A 141 1.70 11.86 -4.74
C ILE A 141 1.41 12.91 -5.82
N GLU A 142 1.86 12.65 -7.05
CA GLU A 142 1.61 13.51 -8.21
C GLU A 142 0.50 13.00 -9.14
N TYR A 143 0.10 11.74 -8.99
CA TYR A 143 -1.01 11.15 -9.75
C TYR A 143 -2.38 11.67 -9.28
N PRO A 144 -3.44 11.55 -10.10
CA PRO A 144 -4.80 11.90 -9.72
C PRO A 144 -5.27 11.22 -8.43
N VAL A 145 -5.85 12.02 -7.52
CA VAL A 145 -6.50 11.50 -6.30
C VAL A 145 -7.94 11.99 -6.25
N VAL A 146 -8.86 11.10 -5.88
CA VAL A 146 -10.28 11.39 -5.70
C VAL A 146 -10.71 11.07 -4.27
N MET A 147 -11.47 11.96 -3.64
CA MET A 147 -12.02 11.75 -2.30
C MET A 147 -13.39 11.06 -2.36
N ASP A 148 -13.45 9.81 -1.97
CA ASP A 148 -14.66 8.97 -1.92
C ASP A 148 -15.31 9.01 -0.52
N ASN A 149 -15.65 10.21 -0.05
CA ASN A 149 -16.08 10.45 1.33
C ASN A 149 -17.34 9.66 1.76
N ASP A 150 -18.23 9.35 0.82
CA ASP A 150 -19.46 8.58 1.06
C ASP A 150 -19.31 7.08 0.75
N MET A 151 -18.09 6.64 0.47
CA MET A 151 -17.73 5.25 0.15
C MET A 151 -18.51 4.72 -1.08
N ALA A 152 -18.87 5.59 -2.02
CA ALA A 152 -19.69 5.25 -3.18
C ALA A 152 -18.87 4.48 -4.21
N THR A 153 -17.65 4.95 -4.51
CA THR A 153 -16.70 4.25 -5.38
C THR A 153 -16.21 2.96 -4.72
N TRP A 154 -15.90 2.99 -3.43
CA TRP A 154 -15.58 1.81 -2.61
C TRP A 154 -16.63 0.70 -2.78
N LYS A 155 -17.91 1.05 -2.64
CA LYS A 155 -19.03 0.10 -2.82
C LYS A 155 -19.15 -0.38 -4.26
N ALA A 156 -18.94 0.50 -5.24
CA ALA A 156 -18.99 0.14 -6.66
C ALA A 156 -17.91 -0.90 -7.04
N PHE A 157 -16.74 -0.82 -6.41
CA PHE A 157 -15.67 -1.82 -6.52
C PHE A 157 -15.90 -3.09 -5.68
N GLU A 158 -17.01 -3.17 -4.93
CA GLU A 158 -17.27 -4.25 -3.96
C GLU A 158 -16.11 -4.39 -2.94
N ASN A 159 -15.45 -3.28 -2.58
CA ASN A 159 -14.25 -3.30 -1.74
C ASN A 159 -14.55 -3.53 -0.25
N ARG A 160 -13.56 -4.04 0.50
CA ARG A 160 -13.61 -4.31 1.94
C ARG A 160 -12.30 -4.06 2.68
N TYR A 161 -11.24 -3.60 2.02
CA TYR A 161 -9.90 -3.56 2.61
C TYR A 161 -9.10 -2.33 2.17
N TRP A 162 -8.20 -1.90 3.06
CA TRP A 162 -7.14 -0.93 2.81
C TRP A 162 -5.75 -1.56 3.04
N PRO A 163 -4.75 -1.28 2.17
CA PRO A 163 -4.92 -0.85 0.80
C PRO A 163 -5.53 -1.97 -0.06
N ARG A 164 -6.07 -1.64 -1.23
CA ARG A 164 -6.38 -2.62 -2.27
C ARG A 164 -6.12 -2.04 -3.64
N LYS A 165 -5.51 -2.84 -4.51
CA LYS A 165 -5.10 -2.45 -5.85
C LYS A 165 -5.91 -3.22 -6.88
N TYR A 166 -6.53 -2.51 -7.82
CA TYR A 166 -7.09 -3.11 -9.02
C TYR A 166 -6.36 -2.58 -10.23
N ILE A 167 -6.03 -3.44 -11.19
CA ILE A 167 -5.46 -3.00 -12.47
C ILE A 167 -6.41 -3.38 -13.59
N ALA A 168 -6.85 -2.38 -14.34
CA ALA A 168 -7.63 -2.55 -15.56
C ALA A 168 -6.75 -2.38 -16.80
N ASP A 169 -7.01 -3.18 -17.84
CA ASP A 169 -6.42 -2.99 -19.15
C ASP A 169 -6.95 -1.73 -19.85
N ASP A 170 -6.41 -1.43 -21.02
CA ASP A 170 -6.73 -0.27 -21.85
C ASP A 170 -8.14 -0.28 -22.47
N GLU A 171 -8.90 -1.36 -22.28
CA GLU A 171 -10.32 -1.45 -22.63
C GLU A 171 -11.23 -1.40 -21.38
N GLY A 172 -10.63 -1.28 -20.19
CA GLY A 172 -11.28 -1.11 -18.90
C GLY A 172 -11.65 -2.42 -18.21
N TYR A 173 -11.13 -3.58 -18.62
CA TYR A 173 -11.38 -4.85 -17.93
C TYR A 173 -10.39 -5.01 -16.78
N ILE A 174 -10.87 -5.35 -15.57
CA ILE A 174 -10.00 -5.65 -14.42
C ILE A 174 -9.27 -6.96 -14.69
N ARG A 175 -7.94 -6.89 -14.72
CA ARG A 175 -7.02 -8.00 -14.99
C ARG A 175 -6.23 -8.42 -13.76
N TYR A 176 -6.28 -7.64 -12.69
CA TYR A 176 -5.61 -7.92 -11.43
C TYR A 176 -6.34 -7.26 -10.24
N ASP A 177 -6.30 -7.94 -9.12
CA ASP A 177 -6.92 -7.58 -7.86
C ASP A 177 -6.04 -8.10 -6.73
N HIS A 178 -5.53 -7.19 -5.90
CA HIS A 178 -4.68 -7.53 -4.78
C HIS A 178 -5.11 -6.78 -3.53
N ILE A 179 -5.36 -7.57 -2.48
CA ILE A 179 -5.79 -7.10 -1.16
C ILE A 179 -4.57 -6.93 -0.27
N GLY A 180 -4.45 -5.76 0.36
CA GLY A 180 -3.46 -5.49 1.39
C GLY A 180 -2.13 -4.95 0.87
N GLU A 181 -1.19 -4.87 1.81
CA GLU A 181 0.22 -4.51 1.61
C GLU A 181 0.99 -5.72 1.05
N GLY A 182 1.89 -5.50 0.08
CA GLY A 182 2.73 -6.55 -0.50
C GLY A 182 2.51 -6.81 -1.99
N ASP A 183 3.04 -7.94 -2.45
CA ASP A 183 3.09 -8.44 -3.83
C ASP A 183 3.50 -7.37 -4.87
N TYR A 184 4.42 -6.48 -4.50
CA TYR A 184 4.82 -5.35 -5.35
C TYR A 184 5.45 -5.81 -6.66
N LYS A 185 6.31 -6.84 -6.60
CA LYS A 185 6.96 -7.40 -7.80
C LYS A 185 5.97 -8.07 -8.75
N GLU A 186 4.94 -8.71 -8.22
CA GLU A 186 3.88 -9.31 -9.04
C GLU A 186 3.00 -8.23 -9.65
N THR A 187 2.57 -7.27 -8.83
CA THR A 187 1.78 -6.12 -9.26
C THR A 187 2.47 -5.36 -10.40
N GLU A 188 3.77 -5.06 -10.27
CA GLU A 188 4.53 -4.36 -11.31
C GLU A 188 4.69 -5.20 -12.60
N LYS A 189 4.86 -6.52 -12.50
CA LYS A 189 4.89 -7.39 -13.68
C LYS A 189 3.55 -7.33 -14.43
N VAL A 190 2.43 -7.29 -13.71
CA VAL A 190 1.12 -7.11 -14.36
C VAL A 190 1.04 -5.77 -15.08
N ILE A 191 1.50 -4.68 -14.47
CA ILE A 191 1.58 -3.37 -15.13
C ILE A 191 2.36 -3.48 -16.44
N GLN A 192 3.57 -4.05 -16.42
CA GLN A 192 4.40 -4.21 -17.61
C GLN A 192 3.72 -5.07 -18.70
N VAL A 193 3.07 -6.18 -18.31
CA VAL A 193 2.32 -7.04 -19.23
C VAL A 193 1.20 -6.27 -19.91
N LEU A 194 0.36 -5.55 -19.15
CA LEU A 194 -0.78 -4.83 -19.72
C LEU A 194 -0.34 -3.64 -20.58
N LEU A 195 0.77 -2.98 -20.24
CA LEU A 195 1.36 -1.95 -21.10
C LEU A 195 1.87 -2.56 -22.42
N LYS A 196 2.51 -3.74 -22.39
CA LYS A 196 2.92 -4.48 -23.60
C LYS A 196 1.71 -4.91 -24.45
N GLU A 197 0.64 -5.39 -23.82
CA GLU A 197 -0.60 -5.75 -24.51
C GLU A 197 -1.18 -4.53 -25.24
N ARG A 198 -1.30 -3.40 -24.52
CA ARG A 198 -1.76 -2.11 -25.05
C ARG A 198 -0.92 -1.62 -26.22
N SER A 199 0.42 -1.62 -26.10
CA SER A 199 1.28 -1.10 -27.16
C SER A 199 1.22 -1.94 -28.42
N THR A 200 1.20 -3.26 -28.28
CA THR A 200 1.03 -4.20 -29.38
C THR A 200 -0.27 -3.92 -30.13
N ARG A 201 -1.37 -3.72 -29.40
CA ARG A 201 -2.68 -3.39 -29.95
C ARG A 201 -2.70 -2.05 -30.69
N LEU A 202 -1.96 -1.06 -30.19
CA LEU A 202 -1.87 0.29 -30.78
C LEU A 202 -0.75 0.45 -31.83
N GLY A 203 0.08 -0.58 -32.04
CA GLY A 203 1.25 -0.49 -32.92
C GLY A 203 2.35 0.45 -32.41
N LEU A 204 2.45 0.67 -31.10
CA LEU A 204 3.45 1.52 -30.47
C LEU A 204 4.71 0.72 -30.14
N GLN A 205 5.88 1.33 -30.29
CA GLN A 205 7.12 0.82 -29.69
C GLN A 205 7.19 1.34 -28.26
N LEU A 206 7.25 0.44 -27.27
CA LEU A 206 7.52 0.83 -25.88
C LEU A 206 8.99 0.53 -25.56
N GLU A 207 9.63 1.45 -24.85
CA GLU A 207 10.93 1.25 -24.21
C GLU A 207 10.76 1.35 -22.69
N TYR A 208 10.02 0.41 -22.06
CA TYR A 208 10.02 0.36 -20.60
C TYR A 208 11.26 -0.40 -20.09
N PRO A 209 11.86 0.02 -18.95
CA PRO A 209 12.94 -0.74 -18.34
C PRO A 209 12.40 -2.07 -17.81
N GLU A 210 12.91 -3.21 -18.32
CA GLU A 210 12.54 -4.55 -17.82
C GLU A 210 12.77 -4.71 -16.31
N LYS A 211 13.76 -3.99 -15.77
CA LYS A 211 14.11 -4.05 -14.35
C LYS A 211 12.97 -3.49 -13.50
N LEU A 212 12.45 -4.27 -12.57
CA LEU A 212 11.44 -3.85 -11.59
C LEU A 212 11.96 -2.76 -10.62
N VAL A 213 11.05 -2.01 -10.02
CA VAL A 213 11.35 -1.12 -8.90
C VAL A 213 11.94 -1.92 -7.75
N ASP A 214 13.05 -1.43 -7.21
CA ASP A 214 13.84 -2.09 -6.16
C ASP A 214 13.78 -1.27 -4.88
N ILE A 215 12.69 -1.43 -4.15
CA ILE A 215 12.48 -0.86 -2.82
C ILE A 215 12.54 -2.01 -1.81
N LYS A 216 13.17 -1.78 -0.66
CA LYS A 216 13.19 -2.76 0.43
C LYS A 216 11.79 -2.88 1.03
N GLU A 217 11.18 -4.04 0.87
CA GLU A 217 9.88 -4.35 1.46
C GLU A 217 9.95 -4.37 3.00
N PHE A 218 8.86 -3.98 3.64
CA PHE A 218 8.75 -4.05 5.09
C PHE A 218 8.53 -5.50 5.53
N GLU A 219 9.44 -6.02 6.35
CA GLU A 219 9.38 -7.41 6.82
C GLU A 219 8.47 -7.55 8.04
N HIS A 220 7.24 -8.00 7.84
CA HIS A 220 6.28 -8.18 8.94
C HIS A 220 6.74 -9.23 9.95
N SER A 221 6.48 -8.96 11.24
CA SER A 221 6.64 -9.97 12.29
C SER A 221 5.59 -11.10 12.16
N ASN A 222 6.00 -12.37 12.21
CA ASN A 222 5.11 -13.54 12.10
C ASN A 222 4.02 -13.59 13.18
N PHE A 223 4.36 -13.16 14.39
CA PHE A 223 3.43 -13.01 15.49
C PHE A 223 3.44 -11.55 15.88
N ARG A 224 2.30 -10.88 15.76
CA ARG A 224 2.16 -9.48 16.17
C ARG A 224 0.82 -9.21 16.81
N THR A 225 0.78 -8.14 17.61
CA THR A 225 -0.50 -7.59 18.08
C THR A 225 -1.39 -7.23 16.89
N PRO A 226 -2.67 -7.65 16.89
CA PRO A 226 -3.62 -7.20 15.90
C PRO A 226 -3.91 -5.72 16.08
N GLU A 227 -4.49 -5.08 15.07
CA GLU A 227 -4.95 -3.70 15.21
C GLU A 227 -5.98 -3.54 16.34
N LEU A 228 -5.76 -2.52 17.18
CA LEU A 228 -6.57 -2.27 18.38
C LEU A 228 -7.32 -0.95 18.25
N TYR A 229 -8.65 -1.03 18.26
CA TYR A 229 -9.52 0.15 18.07
C TYR A 229 -10.01 0.75 19.39
N PHE A 230 -10.06 2.07 19.45
CA PHE A 230 -10.56 2.87 20.57
C PHE A 230 -12.04 3.26 20.40
N GLY A 231 -12.56 3.23 19.17
CA GLY A 231 -13.99 3.40 18.90
C GLY A 231 -14.82 2.15 19.24
N TYR A 232 -15.97 2.35 19.87
CA TYR A 232 -16.84 1.21 20.22
C TYR A 232 -17.48 0.54 18.99
N ASN A 233 -17.53 1.20 17.83
CA ASN A 233 -18.08 0.64 16.60
C ASN A 233 -17.19 -0.48 16.04
N PHE A 234 -15.88 -0.24 16.00
CA PHE A 234 -14.89 -1.20 15.52
C PHE A 234 -14.46 -2.23 16.57
N ALA A 235 -14.74 -1.95 17.84
CA ALA A 235 -14.39 -2.82 18.96
C ALA A 235 -15.36 -3.97 19.22
N GLN A 236 -16.55 -3.97 18.63
CA GLN A 236 -17.54 -5.02 18.90
C GLN A 236 -16.99 -6.41 18.52
N GLY A 237 -17.04 -7.34 19.48
CA GLY A 237 -16.51 -8.70 19.30
C GLY A 237 -14.99 -8.81 19.43
N ARG A 238 -14.26 -7.71 19.67
CA ARG A 238 -12.81 -7.72 19.93
C ARG A 238 -12.52 -7.67 21.43
N ASN A 239 -11.72 -8.60 21.93
CA ASN A 239 -11.25 -8.62 23.32
C ASN A 239 -9.97 -7.78 23.50
N GLN A 240 -10.05 -6.49 23.17
CA GLN A 240 -8.89 -5.57 23.06
C GLN A 240 -8.79 -4.53 24.18
N LEU A 241 -9.91 -4.15 24.80
CA LEU A 241 -9.93 -3.28 25.97
C LEU A 241 -9.84 -4.14 27.22
N GLY A 242 -8.75 -4.01 27.97
CA GLY A 242 -8.50 -4.83 29.15
C GLY A 242 -9.08 -4.28 30.46
N SER A 243 -9.55 -3.03 30.47
CA SER A 243 -10.14 -2.41 31.64
C SER A 243 -11.49 -3.04 32.01
N ASN A 244 -11.71 -3.28 33.30
CA ASN A 244 -12.94 -3.93 33.81
C ASN A 244 -14.20 -3.12 33.53
N GLU A 245 -14.06 -1.80 33.41
CA GLU A 245 -15.13 -0.86 33.10
C GLU A 245 -15.71 -1.07 31.69
N GLY A 246 -14.89 -1.60 30.77
CA GLY A 246 -15.26 -1.88 29.39
C GLY A 246 -15.71 -0.65 28.59
N PHE A 247 -16.11 -0.88 27.34
CA PHE A 247 -16.69 0.18 26.51
C PHE A 247 -18.08 0.55 27.00
N ASN A 248 -18.32 1.86 27.19
CA ASN A 248 -19.64 2.41 27.50
C ASN A 248 -20.03 3.43 26.41
N PRO A 249 -20.72 2.99 25.34
CA PRO A 249 -21.01 3.82 24.18
C PRO A 249 -21.60 5.18 24.52
N GLY A 250 -20.94 6.26 24.05
CA GLY A 250 -21.37 7.64 24.21
C GLY A 250 -21.17 8.25 25.61
N LYS A 251 -20.63 7.49 26.58
CA LYS A 251 -20.44 7.94 27.95
C LYS A 251 -19.00 8.30 28.25
N THR A 252 -18.83 9.19 29.23
CA THR A 252 -17.56 9.38 29.93
C THR A 252 -17.42 8.32 31.01
N VAL A 253 -16.28 7.64 31.04
CA VAL A 253 -15.94 6.57 31.97
C VAL A 253 -14.64 6.93 32.66
N THR A 254 -14.61 6.77 33.98
CA THR A 254 -13.36 6.82 34.75
C THR A 254 -12.73 5.44 34.71
N TYR A 255 -11.60 5.32 34.00
CA TYR A 255 -10.82 4.09 33.95
C TYR A 255 -9.72 4.10 34.99
N SER A 256 -9.63 3.01 35.75
CA SER A 256 -8.68 2.87 36.85
C SER A 256 -7.35 2.27 36.41
N GLU A 257 -6.30 2.49 37.21
CA GLU A 257 -5.00 1.84 37.02
C GLU A 257 -5.16 0.30 36.98
N PRO A 258 -4.64 -0.40 35.95
CA PRO A 258 -4.78 -1.85 35.85
C PRO A 258 -3.88 -2.58 36.86
N ASN A 259 -4.40 -3.64 37.49
CA ASN A 259 -3.58 -4.54 38.32
C ASN A 259 -2.68 -5.47 37.49
N ASN A 260 -3.03 -5.70 36.22
CA ASN A 260 -2.30 -6.54 35.27
C ASN A 260 -2.54 -6.04 33.84
N ILE A 261 -1.53 -6.16 32.98
CA ILE A 261 -1.58 -5.70 31.58
C ILE A 261 -1.40 -6.93 30.68
N GLU A 262 -2.51 -7.45 30.16
CA GLU A 262 -2.52 -8.61 29.28
C GLU A 262 -1.99 -8.27 27.88
N LEU A 263 -1.27 -9.22 27.27
CA LEU A 263 -0.78 -9.09 25.91
C LEU A 263 -1.95 -8.89 24.92
N HIS A 264 -1.74 -7.99 23.96
CA HIS A 264 -2.70 -7.58 22.93
C HIS A 264 -3.89 -6.77 23.44
N LYS A 265 -3.79 -6.18 24.63
CA LYS A 265 -4.81 -5.30 25.19
C LYS A 265 -4.26 -3.94 25.58
N PHE A 266 -5.13 -2.95 25.49
CA PHE A 266 -4.88 -1.61 25.97
C PHE A 266 -5.77 -1.29 27.19
N TYR A 267 -5.28 -0.35 28.01
CA TYR A 267 -5.84 0.05 29.28
C TYR A 267 -5.74 1.58 29.40
N PRO A 268 -6.82 2.33 29.10
CA PRO A 268 -6.86 3.75 29.44
C PRO A 268 -6.90 3.94 30.96
N VAL A 269 -6.37 5.07 31.43
CA VAL A 269 -6.42 5.55 32.82
C VAL A 269 -6.82 7.02 32.79
N GLY A 270 -7.74 7.42 33.67
CA GLY A 270 -8.34 8.75 33.68
C GLY A 270 -9.79 8.76 33.20
N GLU A 271 -10.36 9.94 32.96
CA GLU A 271 -11.73 10.07 32.46
C GLU A 271 -11.73 10.15 30.94
N TRP A 272 -12.31 9.14 30.29
CA TRP A 272 -12.35 9.05 28.83
C TRP A 272 -13.78 8.94 28.32
N LYS A 273 -14.12 9.74 27.32
CA LYS A 273 -15.38 9.64 26.59
C LYS A 273 -15.25 8.60 25.49
N ASN A 274 -16.13 7.61 25.48
CA ASN A 274 -16.16 6.56 24.45
C ASN A 274 -17.02 7.03 23.27
N LEU A 275 -16.36 7.34 22.15
CA LEU A 275 -16.97 7.77 20.91
C LEU A 275 -17.07 6.58 19.93
N GLU A 276 -17.80 6.80 18.83
CA GLU A 276 -18.07 5.75 17.84
C GLU A 276 -16.78 5.18 17.25
N ASP A 277 -15.86 6.07 16.86
CA ASP A 277 -14.61 5.73 16.18
C ASP A 277 -13.36 5.95 17.05
N SER A 278 -13.51 6.56 18.23
CA SER A 278 -12.39 6.97 19.08
C SER A 278 -12.69 6.96 20.59
N MET A 279 -11.67 7.19 21.40
CA MET A 279 -11.81 7.67 22.77
C MET A 279 -11.24 9.08 22.88
N GLU A 280 -11.88 9.94 23.68
CA GLU A 280 -11.43 11.31 23.97
C GLU A 280 -11.10 11.47 25.45
N LEU A 281 -9.93 12.02 25.77
CA LEU A 281 -9.54 12.32 27.14
C LEU A 281 -10.34 13.53 27.66
N VAL A 282 -11.05 13.36 28.77
CA VAL A 282 -11.85 14.42 29.41
C VAL A 282 -11.12 15.03 30.59
N SER A 283 -10.40 14.23 31.37
CA SER A 283 -9.64 14.72 32.51
C SER A 283 -8.40 15.52 32.07
N ASN A 284 -7.90 16.39 32.95
CA ASN A 284 -6.70 17.21 32.69
C ASN A 284 -5.41 16.39 32.44
N SER A 285 -5.44 15.10 32.73
CA SER A 285 -4.37 14.17 32.41
C SER A 285 -4.95 12.78 32.30
N GLY A 286 -4.26 11.91 31.58
CA GLY A 286 -4.59 10.51 31.44
C GLY A 286 -3.39 9.73 30.93
N SER A 287 -3.51 8.41 30.90
CA SER A 287 -2.52 7.58 30.24
C SER A 287 -3.18 6.38 29.58
N ILE A 288 -2.46 5.75 28.66
CA ILE A 288 -2.85 4.48 28.06
C ILE A 288 -1.69 3.52 28.19
N LYS A 289 -1.97 2.34 28.70
CA LYS A 289 -1.02 1.24 28.79
C LYS A 289 -1.37 0.17 27.78
N LEU A 290 -0.39 -0.34 27.08
CA LEU A 290 -0.53 -1.35 26.04
C LEU A 290 0.57 -2.39 26.23
N HIS A 291 0.19 -3.66 26.39
CA HIS A 291 1.14 -4.75 26.25
C HIS A 291 1.05 -5.31 24.83
N TYR A 292 2.11 -5.12 24.05
CA TYR A 292 2.15 -5.50 22.65
C TYR A 292 3.32 -6.45 22.35
N ASN A 293 3.23 -7.15 21.22
CA ASN A 293 4.35 -7.81 20.56
C ASN A 293 4.42 -7.32 19.11
N ALA A 294 5.46 -6.58 18.75
CA ALA A 294 5.68 -6.05 17.40
C ALA A 294 7.10 -5.46 17.33
N LYS A 295 7.59 -5.19 16.12
CA LYS A 295 8.81 -4.38 15.95
C LYS A 295 8.48 -2.90 15.73
N GLU A 296 7.26 -2.61 15.25
CA GLU A 296 6.75 -1.26 15.02
C GLU A 296 5.40 -1.06 15.71
N VAL A 297 5.21 0.09 16.35
CA VAL A 297 3.92 0.52 16.94
C VAL A 297 3.60 1.92 16.45
N ASN A 298 2.42 2.09 15.86
CA ASN A 298 1.90 3.37 15.43
C ASN A 298 0.56 3.66 16.11
N ILE A 299 0.25 4.95 16.26
CA ILE A 299 -1.02 5.45 16.80
C ILE A 299 -1.69 6.36 15.78
N VAL A 300 -3.00 6.20 15.61
CA VAL A 300 -3.83 7.18 14.91
C VAL A 300 -4.53 8.03 15.95
N THR A 301 -4.28 9.33 15.89
CA THR A 301 -4.72 10.29 16.90
C THR A 301 -5.12 11.61 16.28
N ALA A 302 -5.93 12.39 17.00
CA ALA A 302 -6.31 13.75 16.64
C ALA A 302 -6.27 14.67 17.86
N ASN A 303 -6.40 15.97 17.57
CA ASN A 303 -6.29 17.10 18.49
C ASN A 303 -4.87 17.29 19.04
N MET A 304 -4.49 18.56 19.21
CA MET A 304 -3.14 18.89 19.63
C MET A 304 -2.86 18.38 21.05
N ALA A 305 -1.74 17.68 21.22
CA ALA A 305 -1.30 17.15 22.51
C ALA A 305 0.22 16.90 22.51
N GLU A 306 0.80 16.82 23.69
CA GLU A 306 2.15 16.32 23.89
C GLU A 306 2.07 14.96 24.59
N LEU A 307 2.65 13.93 23.96
CA LEU A 307 2.61 12.56 24.47
C LEU A 307 3.97 12.22 25.06
N GLU A 308 4.03 11.90 26.35
CA GLU A 308 5.24 11.31 26.96
C GLU A 308 5.21 9.78 26.77
N ILE A 309 6.27 9.23 26.20
CA ILE A 309 6.36 7.83 25.80
C ILE A 309 7.28 7.07 26.74
N LEU A 310 6.73 6.07 27.43
CA LEU A 310 7.47 5.16 28.29
C LEU A 310 7.38 3.73 27.73
N LEU A 311 8.51 3.03 27.76
CA LEU A 311 8.62 1.61 27.46
C LEU A 311 9.11 0.88 28.71
N ASP A 312 8.35 -0.11 29.16
CA ASP A 312 8.60 -0.89 30.38
C ASP A 312 8.83 -0.01 31.63
N GLY A 313 8.09 1.09 31.71
CA GLY A 313 8.12 2.03 32.83
C GLY A 313 9.29 3.03 32.82
N LEU A 314 10.13 3.02 31.78
CA LEU A 314 11.22 3.97 31.58
C LEU A 314 10.94 4.84 30.34
N PRO A 315 11.44 6.09 30.27
CA PRO A 315 11.37 6.87 29.04
C PRO A 315 11.94 6.09 27.85
N ILE A 316 11.26 6.11 26.71
CA ILE A 316 11.67 5.35 25.53
C ILE A 316 13.10 5.73 25.08
N SER A 317 13.94 4.71 24.85
CA SER A 317 15.31 4.92 24.38
C SER A 317 15.36 5.13 22.87
N LYS A 318 16.48 5.66 22.38
CA LYS A 318 16.72 5.86 20.94
C LYS A 318 16.67 4.56 20.12
N ASP A 319 16.97 3.43 20.74
CA ASP A 319 16.97 2.12 20.07
C ASP A 319 15.55 1.62 19.74
N TYR A 320 14.53 2.18 20.38
CA TYR A 320 13.11 1.85 20.16
C TYR A 320 12.29 3.03 19.63
N ALA A 321 12.79 4.26 19.75
CA ALA A 321 12.06 5.47 19.39
C ALA A 321 11.65 5.47 17.91
N GLY A 322 10.35 5.60 17.67
CA GLY A 322 9.79 5.79 16.34
C GLY A 322 10.15 7.14 15.71
N THR A 323 9.84 7.30 14.43
CA THR A 323 10.21 8.49 13.64
C THR A 323 9.59 9.79 14.14
N ASP A 324 8.47 9.72 14.87
CA ASP A 324 7.77 10.88 15.42
C ASP A 324 8.13 11.15 16.89
N VAL A 325 9.00 10.31 17.49
CA VAL A 325 9.46 10.49 18.87
C VAL A 325 10.71 11.36 18.91
N ASN A 326 10.61 12.50 19.59
CA ASN A 326 11.73 13.38 19.89
C ASN A 326 11.90 13.53 21.41
N GLU A 327 13.08 13.21 21.93
CA GLU A 327 13.40 13.28 23.37
C GLU A 327 12.38 12.55 24.27
N GLY A 328 11.88 11.40 23.80
CA GLY A 328 10.90 10.58 24.52
C GLY A 328 9.46 11.10 24.45
N LYS A 329 9.19 12.07 23.57
CA LYS A 329 7.87 12.68 23.40
C LYS A 329 7.41 12.70 21.95
N ILE A 330 6.10 12.77 21.73
CA ILE A 330 5.49 13.02 20.42
C ILE A 330 4.67 14.30 20.50
N THR A 331 4.87 15.22 19.58
CA THR A 331 3.98 16.39 19.40
C THR A 331 2.91 16.04 18.37
N VAL A 332 1.66 15.93 18.82
CA VAL A 332 0.51 15.77 17.94
C VAL A 332 0.09 17.14 17.44
N SER A 333 0.29 17.37 16.15
CA SER A 333 0.01 18.64 15.47
C SER A 333 -1.23 18.61 14.58
N GLY A 334 -1.78 17.42 14.31
CA GLY A 334 -2.94 17.22 13.45
C GLY A 334 -3.52 15.82 13.59
N ALA A 335 -4.63 15.56 12.90
CA ALA A 335 -5.24 14.23 12.89
C ALA A 335 -4.50 13.32 11.91
N GLY A 336 -3.95 12.21 12.39
CA GLY A 336 -3.21 11.28 11.54
C GLY A 336 -2.43 10.21 12.29
N LEU A 337 -1.55 9.55 11.54
CA LEU A 337 -0.70 8.46 11.98
C LEU A 337 0.64 8.98 12.51
N TYR A 338 1.04 8.49 13.68
CA TYR A 338 2.32 8.79 14.33
C TYR A 338 3.02 7.50 14.73
N ASN A 339 4.31 7.39 14.42
CA ASN A 339 5.15 6.24 14.73
C ASN A 339 5.78 6.39 16.13
N ILE A 340 5.41 5.50 17.05
CA ILE A 340 5.84 5.53 18.46
C ILE A 340 7.06 4.65 18.67
N VAL A 341 7.00 3.42 18.17
CA VAL A 341 8.08 2.43 18.31
C VAL A 341 8.55 2.01 16.93
N ASN A 342 9.86 1.95 16.74
CA ASN A 342 10.50 1.36 15.58
C ASN A 342 11.79 0.66 16.02
N SER A 343 11.85 -0.65 15.82
CA SER A 343 12.96 -1.49 16.23
C SER A 343 13.30 -2.53 15.15
N ASN A 344 14.51 -3.07 15.21
CA ASN A 344 14.99 -4.04 14.21
C ASN A 344 14.35 -5.42 14.36
N GLU A 345 13.99 -5.81 15.57
CA GLU A 345 13.47 -7.13 15.90
C GLU A 345 12.12 -7.02 16.60
N SER A 346 11.27 -8.03 16.39
CA SER A 346 9.98 -8.10 17.09
C SER A 346 10.21 -8.41 18.56
N SER A 347 9.63 -7.60 19.45
CA SER A 347 9.73 -7.81 20.89
C SER A 347 8.42 -7.48 21.60
N SER A 348 8.29 -8.03 22.81
CA SER A 348 7.13 -7.82 23.68
C SER A 348 7.47 -6.79 24.76
N HIS A 349 6.69 -5.71 24.82
CA HIS A 349 6.91 -4.63 25.78
C HIS A 349 5.59 -4.07 26.32
N ILE A 350 5.67 -3.37 27.44
CA ILE A 350 4.59 -2.53 27.95
C ILE A 350 4.87 -1.09 27.55
N LEU A 351 4.07 -0.57 26.62
CA LEU A 351 4.04 0.82 26.25
C LEU A 351 3.10 1.59 27.20
N GLU A 352 3.55 2.71 27.75
CA GLU A 352 2.70 3.68 28.44
C GLU A 352 2.83 5.03 27.73
N ILE A 353 1.69 5.58 27.32
CA ILE A 353 1.58 6.93 26.76
C ILE A 353 0.90 7.80 27.81
N ARG A 354 1.57 8.86 28.26
CA ARG A 354 0.96 9.84 29.17
C ARG A 354 0.58 11.10 28.41
N ILE A 355 -0.58 11.64 28.74
CA ILE A 355 -1.19 12.78 28.07
C ILE A 355 -1.57 13.82 29.13
N SER A 356 -1.23 15.09 28.89
CA SER A 356 -1.54 16.23 29.77
C SER A 356 -2.58 17.20 29.20
N GLU A 357 -3.10 16.92 28.00
CA GLU A 357 -4.02 17.80 27.29
C GLU A 357 -5.43 17.17 27.20
N PRO A 358 -6.44 17.70 27.90
CA PRO A 358 -7.82 17.27 27.69
C PRO A 358 -8.27 17.56 26.25
N GLY A 359 -9.15 16.73 25.73
CA GLY A 359 -9.61 16.76 24.35
C GLY A 359 -8.77 15.91 23.39
N PHE A 360 -7.63 15.37 23.82
CA PHE A 360 -6.85 14.42 23.02
C PHE A 360 -7.70 13.21 22.60
N GLN A 361 -7.66 12.85 21.31
CA GLN A 361 -8.49 11.79 20.74
C GLN A 361 -7.67 10.68 20.10
N MET A 362 -8.01 9.42 20.39
CA MET A 362 -7.32 8.25 19.84
C MET A 362 -8.27 7.31 19.11
N TYR A 363 -7.81 6.77 17.98
CA TYR A 363 -8.62 5.98 17.06
C TYR A 363 -8.19 4.51 17.02
N THR A 364 -6.90 4.26 16.74
CA THR A 364 -6.36 2.90 16.62
C THR A 364 -4.87 2.83 16.97
N PHE A 365 -4.44 1.67 17.45
CA PHE A 365 -3.04 1.24 17.39
C PHE A 365 -2.83 0.26 16.25
N THR A 366 -1.81 0.50 15.44
CA THR A 366 -1.39 -0.41 14.36
C THR A 366 0.05 -0.88 14.57
N PHE A 367 0.39 -2.01 13.97
CA PHE A 367 1.62 -2.75 14.26
C PHE A 367 2.31 -3.26 12.99
N GLY A 368 3.63 -3.37 13.04
CA GLY A 368 4.49 -3.94 11.99
C GLY A 368 5.48 -4.97 12.51
#